data_AF-A0A943RMG2-F1
#
_entry.id   AF-A0A943RMG2-F1
#
_cell.length_a   1.000
_cell.length_b   1.000
_cell.length_c   1.000
_cell.angle_alpha   90.00
_cell.angle_beta   90.00
_cell.angle_gamma   90.00
#
_symmetry.space_group_name_H-M   'P 1'
#
loop_
_entity.id
_entity.type
_entity.pdbx_description
1 polymer ?
#
loop_
_entity_poly.entity_id
_entity_poly.type
_entity_poly.pdbx_seq_one_letter_code
_entity_poly.pdbx_strand_id
1 'polypeptide(L)'
;MIYLDNAATTLVKPPQVMEAVVKAMGTMGNCSRGTHDGALSAARVVYSARERIAKLFNCPRADHVVFTANSTEALNIAISGIIGEGDEAVSTDLEH
;
A
#
# COMPACT_ATOMS: atom_id res chain seq x y z
N MET A 1 5.16 0.94 29.87
CA MET A 1 5.13 -0.27 29.03
C MET A 1 6.37 -0.26 28.14
N ILE A 2 7.13 -1.35 28.07
CA ILE A 2 8.22 -1.52 27.12
C ILE A 2 7.69 -2.43 26.01
N TYR A 3 7.67 -1.97 24.76
CA TYR A 3 7.12 -2.71 23.62
C TYR A 3 8.23 -3.17 22.68
N LEU A 4 8.43 -4.48 22.58
CA LEU A 4 9.53 -5.12 21.83
C LEU A 4 9.02 -6.05 20.71
N ASP A 5 7.80 -5.84 20.23
CA ASP A 5 7.15 -6.69 19.22
C ASP A 5 6.87 -5.95 17.89
N ASN A 6 7.74 -4.98 17.55
CA ASN A 6 7.57 -4.14 16.36
C ASN A 6 7.73 -4.91 15.04
N ALA A 7 8.36 -6.10 15.07
CA ALA A 7 8.51 -6.95 13.90
C ALA A 7 7.17 -7.55 13.45
N ALA A 8 6.28 -7.89 14.39
CA ALA A 8 4.92 -8.36 14.08
C ALA A 8 4.01 -7.19 13.68
N THR A 9 4.02 -6.09 14.45
CA THR A 9 3.34 -4.83 14.11
C THR A 9 3.88 -3.68 14.95
N THR A 10 4.11 -2.51 14.34
CA THR A 10 4.45 -1.32 15.13
C THR A 10 3.26 -0.86 15.97
N LEU A 11 3.37 -0.89 17.31
CA LEU A 11 2.30 -0.45 18.21
C LEU A 11 2.09 1.07 18.17
N VAL A 12 3.18 1.83 18.30
CA VAL A 12 3.11 3.30 18.38
C VAL A 12 3.25 3.89 16.98
N LYS A 13 2.14 4.35 16.40
CA LYS A 13 2.16 5.13 15.17
C LYS A 13 2.32 6.63 15.50
N PRO A 14 3.09 7.39 14.71
CA PRO A 14 3.14 8.85 14.87
C PRO A 14 1.73 9.46 14.80
N PRO A 15 1.41 10.51 15.59
CA PRO A 15 0.06 11.11 15.64
C PRO A 15 -0.50 11.48 14.27
N GLN A 16 0.37 11.93 13.36
CA GLN A 16 0.03 12.34 12.00
C GLN A 16 -0.61 11.22 11.18
N VAL A 17 -0.28 9.95 11.46
CA VAL A 17 -0.89 8.80 10.79
C VAL A 17 -2.37 8.69 11.18
N MET A 18 -2.66 8.78 12.48
CA MET A 18 -4.03 8.70 12.99
C MET A 18 -4.86 9.89 12.50
N GLU A 19 -4.30 11.10 12.56
CA GLU A 19 -4.95 12.33 12.09
C GLU A 19 -5.31 12.24 10.59
N ALA A 20 -4.40 11.73 9.76
CA ALA A 20 -4.65 11.56 8.32
C ALA A 20 -5.78 10.56 8.05
N VAL A 21 -5.82 9.44 8.78
CA VAL A 21 -6.88 8.43 8.65
C VAL A 21 -8.23 8.99 9.09
N VAL A 22 -8.30 9.62 10.27
CA VAL A 22 -9.54 10.22 10.77
C VAL A 22 -10.05 11.30 9.81
N LYS A 23 -9.16 12.14 9.29
CA LYS A 23 -9.52 13.15 8.28
C LYS A 23 -10.08 12.51 7.01
N ALA A 24 -9.43 11.45 6.50
CA ALA A 24 -9.92 10.75 5.31
C ALA A 24 -11.31 10.16 5.53
N MET A 25 -11.55 9.48 6.65
CA MET A 25 -12.86 8.91 6.98
C MET A 25 -13.97 9.96 7.10
N GLY A 26 -13.66 11.17 7.58
CA GLY A 26 -14.64 12.24 7.73
C GLY A 26 -14.88 13.10 6.49
N THR A 27 -14.03 13.01 5.45
CA THR A 27 -14.05 13.99 4.33
C THR A 27 -14.00 13.38 2.93
N MET A 28 -13.61 12.12 2.78
CA MET A 28 -13.36 11.52 1.46
C MET A 28 -14.49 10.58 1.03
N GLY A 29 -14.79 10.62 -0.27
CA GLY A 29 -15.71 9.69 -0.92
C GLY A 29 -14.97 8.60 -1.71
N ASN A 30 -15.69 7.88 -2.56
CA ASN A 30 -15.09 6.87 -3.45
C ASN A 30 -14.19 7.54 -4.50
N CYS A 31 -12.94 7.09 -4.61
CA CYS A 31 -11.93 7.65 -5.51
C CYS A 31 -12.04 7.20 -6.98
N SER A 32 -12.94 6.29 -7.34
CA SER A 32 -12.92 5.63 -8.65
C SER A 32 -13.39 6.50 -9.81
N ARG A 33 -14.61 7.03 -9.78
CA ARG A 33 -15.22 7.77 -10.92
C ARG A 33 -16.17 8.90 -10.51
N GLY A 34 -16.14 9.31 -9.24
CA GLY A 34 -16.98 10.41 -8.76
C GLY A 34 -16.45 11.77 -9.21
N THR A 35 -17.36 12.68 -9.57
CA THR A 35 -17.04 14.05 -9.99
C THR A 35 -17.26 15.09 -8.89
N HIS A 36 -17.83 14.69 -7.76
CA HIS A 36 -18.03 15.58 -6.61
C HIS A 36 -16.75 15.75 -5.79
N ASP A 37 -16.66 16.83 -5.01
CA ASP A 37 -15.44 17.23 -4.30
C ASP A 37 -14.83 16.13 -3.44
N GLY A 38 -15.65 15.40 -2.68
CA GLY A 38 -15.17 14.29 -1.86
C GLY A 38 -14.50 13.16 -2.65
N ALA A 39 -14.97 12.86 -3.87
CA ALA A 39 -14.39 11.84 -4.73
C ALA A 39 -13.09 12.33 -5.40
N LEU A 40 -13.08 13.57 -5.88
CA LEU A 40 -11.89 14.19 -6.48
C LEU A 40 -10.76 14.36 -5.45
N SER A 41 -11.10 14.76 -4.23
CA SER A 41 -10.16 14.85 -3.10
C SER A 41 -9.56 13.49 -2.77
N ALA A 42 -10.39 12.45 -2.68
CA ALA A 42 -9.94 11.08 -2.44
C ALA A 42 -8.98 10.59 -3.54
N ALA A 43 -9.34 10.79 -4.82
CA ALA A 43 -8.51 10.40 -5.96
C ALA A 43 -7.14 11.07 -5.95
N ARG A 44 -7.10 12.39 -5.65
CA ARG A 44 -5.85 13.15 -5.52
C ARG A 44 -4.97 12.64 -4.38
N VAL A 45 -5.57 12.33 -3.23
CA VAL A 45 -4.82 11.81 -2.07
C VAL A 45 -4.26 10.42 -2.36
N VAL A 46 -5.04 9.52 -2.94
CA VAL A 46 -4.58 8.18 -3.34
C VAL A 46 -3.45 8.28 -4.36
N TYR A 47 -3.57 9.15 -5.37
CA TYR A 47 -2.53 9.34 -6.37
C TYR A 47 -1.25 9.93 -5.76
N SER A 48 -1.36 10.96 -4.90
CA SER A 48 -0.20 11.54 -4.23
C SER A 48 0.50 10.54 -3.29
N ALA A 49 -0.26 9.68 -2.61
CA ALA A 49 0.32 8.58 -1.83
C ALA A 49 1.11 7.62 -2.73
N ARG A 50 0.56 7.29 -3.91
CA ARG A 50 1.22 6.45 -4.92
C ARG A 50 2.54 7.05 -5.41
N GLU A 51 2.55 8.35 -5.73
CA GLU A 51 3.78 9.07 -6.13
C GLU A 51 4.84 9.07 -5.03
N ARG A 52 4.43 9.27 -3.77
CA ARG A 52 5.35 9.26 -2.63
C ARG A 52 5.95 7.88 -2.40
N ILE A 53 5.17 6.81 -2.56
CA ILE A 53 5.66 5.43 -2.45
C ILE A 53 6.61 5.10 -3.61
N ALA A 54 6.27 5.49 -4.84
CA ALA A 54 7.15 5.33 -5.99
C ALA A 54 8.50 6.02 -5.72
N LYS A 55 8.48 7.25 -5.20
CA LYS A 55 9.71 7.96 -4.81
C LYS A 55 10.48 7.24 -3.68
N LEU A 56 9.77 6.71 -2.67
CA LEU A 56 10.40 6.00 -1.54
C LEU A 56 11.17 4.76 -2.00
N PHE A 57 10.63 4.02 -2.98
CA PHE A 57 11.24 2.80 -3.53
C PHE A 57 12.02 3.03 -4.84
N ASN A 58 12.29 4.29 -5.22
CA ASN A 58 12.94 4.65 -6.47
C ASN A 58 12.29 4.05 -7.74
N CYS A 59 10.96 3.90 -7.75
CA CYS A 59 10.23 3.52 -8.95
C CYS A 59 10.16 4.71 -9.93
N PRO A 60 10.32 4.49 -11.25
CA PRO A 60 10.37 5.58 -12.23
C PRO A 60 9.02 6.27 -12.43
N ARG A 61 7.91 5.62 -12.09
CA ARG A 61 6.55 6.11 -12.32
C ARG A 61 5.61 5.69 -11.20
N ALA A 62 4.60 6.50 -10.92
CA ALA A 62 3.59 6.20 -9.89
C ALA A 62 2.75 4.96 -10.23
N ASP A 63 2.44 4.71 -11.50
CA ASP A 63 1.65 3.56 -11.94
C ASP A 63 2.39 2.21 -11.87
N HIS A 64 3.65 2.20 -11.44
CA HIS A 64 4.39 0.97 -11.08
C HIS A 64 4.12 0.53 -9.62
N VAL A 65 3.37 1.31 -8.85
CA VAL A 65 2.95 0.96 -7.49
C VAL A 65 1.53 0.43 -7.56
N VAL A 66 1.26 -0.74 -6.96
CA VAL A 66 -0.08 -1.30 -6.77
C VAL A 66 -0.38 -1.34 -5.27
N PHE A 67 -1.58 -0.90 -4.88
CA PHE A 67 -2.03 -0.99 -3.48
C PHE A 67 -2.73 -2.33 -3.26
N THR A 68 -2.32 -3.04 -2.22
CA THR A 68 -2.91 -4.30 -1.74
C THR A 68 -3.22 -4.17 -0.25
N ALA A 69 -3.98 -5.11 0.30
CA ALA A 69 -4.30 -5.17 1.72
C ALA A 69 -3.07 -5.44 2.58
N ASN A 70 -2.12 -6.25 2.08
CA ASN A 70 -0.87 -6.62 2.76
C ASN A 70 0.18 -7.19 1.78
N SER A 71 1.34 -7.58 2.31
CA SER A 71 2.43 -8.21 1.56
C SER A 71 2.06 -9.58 1.00
N THR A 72 1.28 -10.39 1.72
CA THR A 72 0.82 -11.71 1.28
C THR A 72 -0.02 -11.61 0.01
N GLU A 73 -0.98 -10.69 -0.04
CA GLU A 73 -1.80 -10.46 -1.23
C GLU A 73 -0.94 -9.93 -2.40
N ALA A 74 -0.03 -9.00 -2.13
CA ALA A 74 0.88 -8.49 -3.16
C ALA A 74 1.73 -9.60 -3.79
N LEU A 75 2.28 -10.49 -2.96
CA LEU A 75 3.11 -11.59 -3.43
C LEU A 75 2.29 -12.60 -4.25
N ASN A 76 1.07 -12.92 -3.81
CA ASN A 76 0.19 -13.80 -4.57
C ASN A 76 -0.16 -13.23 -5.96
N ILE A 77 -0.45 -11.92 -6.04
CA ILE A 77 -0.69 -11.25 -7.33
C ILE A 77 0.54 -11.37 -8.25
N ALA A 78 1.75 -11.18 -7.73
CA ALA A 78 2.97 -11.29 -8.50
C ALA A 78 3.25 -12.72 -8.97
N ILE A 79 3.21 -13.70 -8.06
CA ILE A 79 3.48 -15.11 -8.36
C ILE A 79 2.47 -15.64 -9.39
N SER A 80 1.18 -15.49 -9.10
CA SER A 80 0.11 -16.00 -9.99
C SER A 80 0.01 -15.22 -11.30
N GLY A 81 0.53 -13.99 -11.36
CA GLY A 81 0.52 -13.17 -12.56
C GLY A 81 1.72 -13.38 -13.49
N ILE A 82 2.80 -14.00 -13.00
CA ILE A 82 4.07 -14.10 -13.74
C ILE A 82 4.45 -15.56 -14.05
N ILE A 83 4.20 -16.50 -13.13
CA ILE A 83 4.67 -17.89 -13.25
C ILE A 83 3.67 -18.74 -14.02
N GLY A 84 4.16 -19.46 -15.03
CA GLY A 84 3.40 -20.40 -15.84
C GLY A 84 3.88 -21.85 -15.75
N GLU A 85 3.26 -22.72 -16.56
CA GLU A 85 3.66 -24.12 -16.67
C GLU A 85 5.06 -24.23 -17.28
N GLY A 86 5.95 -24.93 -16.58
CA GLY A 86 7.35 -25.13 -17.00
C GLY A 86 8.33 -24.07 -16.50
N ASP A 87 7.85 -23.01 -15.82
CA ASP A 87 8.72 -22.03 -15.17
C ASP A 87 9.28 -22.57 -13.84
N GLU A 88 10.49 -22.11 -13.49
CA GLU A 88 11.13 -22.45 -12.21
C GLU A 88 11.12 -21.23 -11.28
N ALA A 89 10.73 -21.47 -10.02
CA ALA A 89 10.79 -20.49 -8.94
C ALA A 89 11.85 -20.90 -7.92
N VAL A 90 12.73 -19.98 -7.54
CA VAL A 90 13.77 -20.20 -6.53
C VAL A 90 13.43 -19.37 -5.29
N SER A 91 13.56 -19.99 -4.13
CA SER A 91 13.29 -19.40 -2.82
C SER A 91 14.42 -19.72 -1.84
N THR A 92 14.34 -19.19 -0.61
CA THR A 92 15.30 -19.45 0.46
C THR A 92 14.62 -20.11 1.66
N ASP A 93 15.40 -20.81 2.50
CA ASP A 93 14.91 -21.42 3.75
C ASP A 93 14.48 -20.39 4.81
N LEU A 94 14.75 -19.10 4.56
CA LEU A 94 14.47 -17.99 5.47
C LEU A 94 13.31 -17.10 5.00
N GLU A 95 12.67 -17.43 3.87
CA GLU A 95 11.44 -16.74 3.50
C GLU A 95 10.42 -16.84 4.64
N HIS A 96 9.65 -15.76 4.82
CA HIS A 96 8.63 -15.69 5.87
C HIS A 96 7.53 -16.74 5.69
#